data_AF-A0A3B3Y6D7-F1
#
_entry.id   AF-A0A3B3Y6D7-F1
#
_cell.length_a   1.000
_cell.length_b   1.000
_cell.length_c   1.000
_cell.angle_alpha   90.00
_cell.angle_beta   90.00
_cell.angle_gamma   90.00
#
_symmetry.space_group_name_H-M   'P 1'
#
loop_
_entity.id
_entity.type
_entity.pdbx_description
1 polymer ?
#
loop_
_entity_poly.entity_id
_entity_poly.type
_entity_poly.pdbx_seq_one_letter_code
_entity_poly.pdbx_strand_id
1 'polypeptide(L)'
;PKVEYFKYLQGKQVQAKLILISSKRGKSFRLKMLTVEPNLKTTNLSETKTTETELVRPLQESVSEMLGKKSKKVSLENLAERARCCEILVDDDSNECRSALKNARKITARIDKISEFKDEELPTQGNIWKAISWVQTEHWRLRKVGKIKLEEYHKTLEREEKEFKKKQQRFEMTTTMSNFLNGLSASEVHRSYFLKWLEMTLEDLSRHQLSALLNQYVTLKMKCPKETDKIADVDQQISISSLQIKHFFRECGQRYTCMADVPEFSNLRRKVEQLPMFAAQMLLDGVPLELVDGDAANIPLTWINAVLTELHSLIQSNSKVKVISVIGVENSGKSTLLNTMFGTRFAVDKGMCTRGAFMQMITVSKHVKSKIGCDCIMLIDTEGLKAHKIVQDDHSHERDIEVACLAVALSDITIINISKDASVEKEFLRMVLNALTRVKVEDKKPLCHFVQVHMTGLPASDQKKRDKALLEQLNVMIQRDLQIKATKLADVVSYDSSTWIWHLPSVWRGTPPMASYSSDYSKTAQALKRCLLTDLSKCPERGDLMDFAKRIESYWESV
;
A
#
# COMPACT_ATOMS: atom_id res chain seq x y z
N PRO A 1 -24.17 -9.89 37.80
CA PRO A 1 -24.36 -9.67 36.35
C PRO A 1 -24.61 -10.93 35.46
N LYS A 2 -24.66 -12.16 36.01
CA LYS A 2 -24.83 -13.41 35.22
C LYS A 2 -26.26 -13.74 34.74
N VAL A 3 -27.27 -12.94 35.06
CA VAL A 3 -28.69 -13.38 35.03
C VAL A 3 -29.49 -12.80 33.86
N GLU A 4 -29.02 -11.77 33.16
CA GLU A 4 -29.84 -11.09 32.14
C GLU A 4 -29.77 -11.72 30.73
N TYR A 5 -28.66 -12.35 30.35
CA TYR A 5 -28.54 -12.93 28.99
C TYR A 5 -29.51 -14.09 28.75
N PHE A 6 -29.79 -14.88 29.78
CA PHE A 6 -30.72 -16.02 29.69
C PHE A 6 -32.19 -15.60 29.67
N LYS A 7 -32.55 -14.43 30.23
CA LYS A 7 -33.92 -13.89 30.16
C LYS A 7 -34.32 -13.55 28.72
N TYR A 8 -33.39 -13.08 27.89
CA TYR A 8 -33.66 -12.80 26.47
C TYR A 8 -33.88 -14.06 25.60
N LEU A 9 -33.47 -15.24 26.09
CA LEU A 9 -33.70 -16.53 25.43
C LEU A 9 -35.01 -17.19 25.88
N GLN A 10 -35.59 -16.77 27.03
CA GLN A 10 -36.90 -17.23 27.46
C GLN A 10 -37.97 -16.68 26.51
N GLY A 11 -38.57 -17.58 25.71
CA GLY A 11 -39.64 -17.24 24.77
C GLY A 11 -39.30 -17.44 23.29
N LYS A 12 -38.05 -17.75 22.93
CA LYS A 12 -37.69 -18.16 21.56
C LYS A 12 -37.42 -19.66 21.51
N GLN A 13 -38.02 -20.40 20.57
CA GLN A 13 -37.66 -21.79 20.27
C GLN A 13 -36.28 -21.83 19.60
N VAL A 14 -35.20 -21.71 20.38
CA VAL A 14 -33.83 -21.73 19.88
C VAL A 14 -33.05 -22.80 20.62
N GLN A 15 -32.60 -23.83 19.89
CA GLN A 15 -31.66 -24.81 20.40
C GLN A 15 -30.24 -24.21 20.32
N ALA A 16 -29.68 -23.78 21.45
CA ALA A 16 -28.35 -23.20 21.50
C ALA A 16 -27.38 -24.09 22.28
N LYS A 17 -26.22 -24.39 21.69
CA LYS A 17 -25.08 -24.95 22.42
C LYS A 17 -24.32 -23.81 23.07
N LEU A 18 -24.08 -23.88 24.37
CA LEU A 18 -23.36 -22.87 25.14
C LEU A 18 -22.13 -23.47 25.80
N ILE A 19 -21.04 -22.71 25.83
CA ILE A 19 -19.84 -23.03 26.61
C ILE A 19 -19.80 -22.10 27.81
N LEU A 20 -19.80 -22.67 29.01
CA LEU A 20 -19.80 -21.93 30.27
C LEU A 20 -18.47 -22.15 30.98
N ILE A 21 -17.72 -21.06 31.17
CA ILE A 21 -16.46 -21.05 31.93
C ILE A 21 -16.73 -20.41 33.29
N SER A 22 -16.46 -21.13 34.36
CA SER A 22 -16.51 -20.58 35.72
C SER A 22 -15.18 -20.73 36.44
N SER A 23 -14.66 -19.63 37.00
CA SER A 23 -13.50 -19.65 37.90
C SER A 23 -13.96 -19.67 39.35
N LYS A 24 -13.37 -20.55 40.16
CA LYS A 24 -13.57 -20.57 41.63
C LYS A 24 -12.26 -20.14 42.29
N ARG A 25 -12.26 -18.95 42.91
CA ARG A 25 -11.15 -18.37 43.70
C ARG A 25 -9.75 -18.50 43.04
N GLY A 26 -9.66 -18.28 41.73
CA GLY A 26 -8.37 -18.12 41.01
C GLY A 26 -7.50 -19.37 40.87
N LYS A 27 -7.96 -20.57 41.25
CA LYS A 27 -7.13 -21.81 41.20
C LYS A 27 -7.71 -22.93 40.35
N SER A 28 -8.95 -22.82 39.88
CA SER A 28 -9.54 -23.83 39.00
C SER A 28 -10.61 -23.23 38.08
N PHE A 29 -10.56 -23.63 36.82
CA PHE A 29 -11.58 -23.37 35.81
C PHE A 29 -12.43 -24.62 35.61
N ARG A 30 -13.74 -24.44 35.54
CA ARG A 30 -14.68 -25.49 35.16
C ARG A 30 -15.30 -25.11 33.82
N LEU A 31 -15.13 -25.98 32.83
CA LEU A 31 -15.77 -25.89 31.52
C LEU A 31 -17.04 -26.75 31.53
N LYS A 32 -18.15 -26.22 31.00
CA LYS A 32 -19.39 -26.98 30.79
C LYS A 32 -19.97 -26.66 29.42
N MET A 33 -20.31 -27.69 28.66
CA MET A 33 -21.12 -27.56 27.46
C MET A 33 -22.59 -27.76 27.81
N LEU A 34 -23.47 -26.88 27.37
CA LEU A 34 -24.91 -26.95 27.66
C LEU A 34 -25.69 -26.91 26.35
N THR A 35 -26.78 -27.67 26.26
CA THR A 35 -27.76 -27.51 25.17
C THR A 35 -29.02 -26.91 25.77
N VAL A 36 -29.43 -25.73 25.30
CA VAL A 36 -30.63 -25.04 25.79
C VAL A 36 -31.76 -25.30 24.81
N GLU A 37 -32.77 -26.06 25.23
CA GLU A 37 -34.11 -26.13 24.62
C GLU A 37 -35.07 -25.26 25.46
N PRO A 38 -36.38 -25.10 25.15
CA PRO A 38 -37.28 -24.27 25.96
C PRO A 38 -37.31 -24.63 27.45
N ASN A 39 -36.71 -25.76 27.83
CA ASN A 39 -36.25 -26.09 29.17
C ASN A 39 -34.77 -26.48 29.17
N LEU A 40 -33.98 -25.89 30.08
CA LEU A 40 -32.54 -26.13 30.26
C LEU A 40 -32.25 -27.61 30.61
N LYS A 41 -31.81 -28.43 29.65
CA LYS A 41 -31.21 -29.75 29.92
C LYS A 41 -29.69 -29.64 29.92
N THR A 42 -29.08 -29.65 31.09
CA THR A 42 -27.62 -29.57 31.23
C THR A 42 -26.98 -30.96 31.12
N THR A 43 -26.30 -31.26 30.01
CA THR A 43 -25.38 -32.41 29.92
C THR A 43 -24.01 -31.98 30.44
N ASN A 44 -23.65 -32.40 31.66
CA ASN A 44 -22.35 -32.06 32.24
C ASN A 44 -21.25 -32.93 31.60
N LEU A 45 -20.42 -32.34 30.75
CA LEU A 45 -19.05 -32.79 30.53
C LEU A 45 -18.15 -31.86 31.36
N SER A 46 -17.89 -32.26 32.60
CA SER A 46 -17.14 -31.42 33.56
C SER A 46 -15.68 -31.84 33.61
N GLU A 47 -14.80 -31.00 33.11
CA GLU A 47 -13.36 -31.10 33.39
C GLU A 47 -12.93 -29.92 34.27
N THR A 48 -12.14 -30.23 35.30
CA THR A 48 -11.56 -29.24 36.21
C THR A 48 -10.14 -28.98 35.73
N LYS A 49 -9.80 -27.76 35.32
CA LYS A 49 -8.46 -27.37 34.85
C LYS A 49 -7.81 -26.41 35.84
N THR A 50 -6.51 -26.54 36.09
CA THR A 50 -5.80 -25.77 37.11
C THR A 50 -5.05 -24.56 36.52
N THR A 51 -4.78 -24.55 35.21
CA THR A 51 -4.09 -23.43 34.52
C THR A 51 -4.88 -22.89 33.32
N GLU A 52 -4.59 -21.66 32.89
CA GLU A 52 -5.18 -21.06 31.68
C GLU A 52 -4.77 -21.82 30.41
N THR A 53 -3.51 -22.24 30.31
CA THR A 53 -2.97 -23.05 29.20
C THR A 53 -3.66 -24.41 29.06
N GLU A 54 -4.03 -25.04 30.18
CA GLU A 54 -4.83 -26.28 30.18
C GLU A 54 -6.29 -26.08 29.74
N LEU A 55 -6.81 -24.85 29.83
CA LEU A 55 -8.16 -24.50 29.40
C LEU A 55 -8.24 -24.23 27.89
N VAL A 56 -7.17 -23.71 27.29
CA VAL A 56 -7.15 -23.28 25.88
C VAL A 56 -7.43 -24.44 24.92
N ARG A 57 -6.77 -25.59 25.09
CA ARG A 57 -6.93 -26.73 24.17
C ARG A 57 -8.36 -27.31 24.19
N PRO A 58 -8.97 -27.63 25.36
CA PRO A 58 -10.37 -28.08 25.42
C PRO A 58 -11.37 -27.05 24.88
N LEU A 59 -11.11 -25.75 25.08
CA LEU A 59 -11.93 -24.68 24.50
C LEU A 59 -11.85 -24.67 22.98
N GLN A 60 -10.65 -24.75 22.42
CA GLN A 60 -10.43 -24.83 20.97
C GLN A 60 -11.12 -26.06 20.38
N GLU A 61 -11.00 -27.22 21.02
CA GLU A 61 -11.67 -28.47 20.60
C GLU A 61 -13.20 -28.33 20.67
N SER A 62 -13.74 -27.84 21.79
CA SER A 62 -15.18 -27.65 22.00
C SER A 62 -15.79 -26.65 21.01
N VAL A 63 -15.12 -25.51 20.79
CA VAL A 63 -15.55 -24.50 19.81
C VAL A 63 -15.46 -25.08 18.39
N SER A 64 -14.39 -25.81 18.07
CA SER A 64 -14.23 -26.46 16.76
C SER A 64 -15.32 -27.50 16.51
N GLU A 65 -15.67 -28.30 17.50
CA GLU A 65 -16.75 -29.29 17.41
C GLU A 65 -18.12 -28.61 17.26
N MET A 66 -18.35 -27.51 17.99
CA MET A 66 -19.57 -26.70 17.86
C MET A 66 -19.71 -26.07 16.47
N LEU A 67 -18.63 -25.50 15.93
CA LEU A 67 -18.62 -24.89 14.60
C LEU A 67 -18.65 -25.94 13.48
N GLY A 68 -18.07 -27.12 13.71
CA GLY A 68 -17.98 -28.21 12.73
C GLY A 68 -19.29 -28.94 12.49
N LYS A 69 -20.21 -29.00 13.47
CA LYS A 69 -21.41 -29.85 13.42
C LYS A 69 -22.61 -29.30 12.64
N LYS A 70 -22.58 -28.08 12.11
CA LYS A 70 -23.48 -27.54 11.05
C LYS A 70 -23.30 -26.01 10.98
N SER A 71 -22.41 -25.54 10.11
CA SER A 71 -22.62 -24.25 9.46
C SER A 71 -23.24 -24.56 8.10
N LYS A 72 -24.47 -24.08 7.83
CA LYS A 72 -24.89 -23.89 6.45
C LYS A 72 -23.96 -22.82 5.89
N LYS A 73 -22.79 -23.23 5.38
CA LYS A 73 -21.88 -22.34 4.67
C LYS A 73 -22.59 -21.98 3.38
N VAL A 74 -23.12 -20.77 3.33
CA VAL A 74 -23.69 -20.19 2.12
C VAL A 74 -22.63 -19.23 1.61
N SER A 75 -22.26 -19.35 0.34
CA SER A 75 -21.37 -18.38 -0.28
C SER A 75 -22.07 -17.02 -0.37
N LEU A 76 -21.31 -15.92 -0.51
CA LEU A 76 -21.93 -14.60 -0.65
C LEU A 76 -22.84 -14.52 -1.88
N GLU A 77 -22.46 -15.19 -2.95
CA GLU A 77 -23.25 -15.31 -4.20
C GLU A 77 -24.59 -16.01 -3.93
N ASN A 78 -24.58 -17.08 -3.13
CA ASN A 78 -25.80 -17.79 -2.75
C ASN A 78 -26.64 -17.03 -1.71
N LEU A 79 -26.11 -15.95 -1.10
CA LEU A 79 -26.89 -15.02 -0.28
C LEU A 79 -27.58 -13.94 -1.11
N ALA A 80 -27.26 -13.79 -2.40
CA ALA A 80 -27.88 -12.78 -3.25
C ALA A 80 -29.41 -12.91 -3.31
N GLU A 81 -29.94 -14.12 -3.38
CA GLU A 81 -31.39 -14.36 -3.34
C GLU A 81 -32.00 -13.83 -2.04
N ARG A 82 -31.36 -14.12 -0.91
CA ARG A 82 -31.82 -13.63 0.40
C ARG A 82 -31.69 -12.12 0.53
N ALA A 83 -30.64 -11.52 -0.02
CA ALA A 83 -30.44 -10.09 -0.07
C ALA A 83 -31.60 -9.41 -0.84
N ARG A 84 -31.97 -9.95 -2.01
CA ARG A 84 -33.14 -9.49 -2.79
C ARG A 84 -34.45 -9.61 -1.99
N CYS A 85 -34.67 -10.73 -1.30
CA CYS A 85 -35.85 -10.87 -0.42
C CYS A 85 -35.89 -9.84 0.72
N CYS A 86 -34.75 -9.25 1.07
CA CYS A 86 -34.63 -8.20 2.08
C CYS A 86 -34.54 -6.79 1.46
N GLU A 87 -34.84 -6.65 0.15
CA GLU A 87 -34.75 -5.37 -0.59
C GLU A 87 -33.34 -4.75 -0.62
N ILE A 88 -32.31 -5.58 -0.40
CA ILE A 88 -30.91 -5.18 -0.54
C ILE A 88 -30.54 -5.29 -2.01
N LEU A 89 -30.06 -4.18 -2.59
CA LEU A 89 -29.58 -4.13 -3.97
C LEU A 89 -28.36 -5.04 -4.15
N VAL A 90 -28.34 -5.80 -5.25
CA VAL A 90 -27.25 -6.71 -5.60
C VAL A 90 -26.62 -6.24 -6.91
N ASP A 91 -25.32 -5.95 -6.89
CA ASP A 91 -24.59 -5.45 -8.07
C ASP A 91 -24.69 -6.40 -9.27
N ASP A 92 -24.71 -7.72 -9.05
CA ASP A 92 -24.83 -8.76 -10.09
C ASP A 92 -26.15 -8.70 -10.89
N ASP A 93 -27.15 -7.94 -10.42
CA ASP A 93 -28.39 -7.72 -11.17
C ASP A 93 -28.18 -6.74 -12.34
N SER A 94 -27.12 -5.92 -12.32
CA SER A 94 -26.71 -5.06 -13.44
C SER A 94 -26.09 -5.87 -14.59
N ASN A 95 -26.47 -5.52 -15.82
CA ASN A 95 -25.86 -6.11 -17.02
C ASN A 95 -24.39 -5.70 -17.15
N GLU A 96 -24.07 -4.46 -16.82
CA GLU A 96 -22.72 -3.90 -16.83
C GLU A 96 -21.81 -4.66 -15.85
N CYS A 97 -22.30 -4.96 -14.64
CA CYS A 97 -21.55 -5.74 -13.66
C CYS A 97 -21.23 -7.16 -14.18
N ARG A 98 -22.24 -7.86 -14.73
CA ARG A 98 -22.06 -9.23 -15.26
C ARG A 98 -21.17 -9.27 -16.49
N SER A 99 -21.30 -8.31 -17.41
CA SER A 99 -20.44 -8.23 -18.59
C SER A 99 -19.00 -7.88 -18.22
N ALA A 100 -18.83 -7.00 -17.23
CA ALA A 100 -17.52 -6.64 -16.70
C ALA A 100 -16.82 -7.85 -16.06
N LEU A 101 -17.54 -8.67 -15.27
CA LEU A 101 -17.02 -9.93 -14.74
C LEU A 101 -16.60 -10.89 -15.86
N LYS A 102 -17.41 -11.02 -16.92
CA LYS A 102 -17.05 -11.85 -18.09
C LYS A 102 -15.75 -11.36 -18.73
N ASN A 103 -15.54 -10.05 -18.84
CA ASN A 103 -14.30 -9.49 -19.38
C ASN A 103 -13.09 -9.73 -18.44
N ALA A 104 -13.25 -9.57 -17.13
CA ALA A 104 -12.20 -9.90 -16.16
C ALA A 104 -11.81 -11.38 -16.25
N ARG A 105 -12.79 -12.30 -16.37
CA ARG A 105 -12.56 -13.73 -16.53
C ARG A 105 -11.84 -14.12 -17.83
N LYS A 106 -11.96 -13.35 -18.91
CA LYS A 106 -11.17 -13.59 -20.14
C LYS A 106 -9.67 -13.49 -19.89
N ILE A 107 -9.27 -12.69 -18.92
CA ILE A 107 -7.88 -12.53 -18.47
C ILE A 107 -7.57 -13.63 -17.44
N THR A 108 -8.33 -13.69 -16.36
CA THR A 108 -7.95 -14.52 -15.21
C THR A 108 -8.08 -16.02 -15.42
N ALA A 109 -8.95 -16.48 -16.33
CA ALA A 109 -9.08 -17.90 -16.66
C ALA A 109 -7.84 -18.48 -17.39
N ARG A 110 -6.93 -17.63 -17.86
CA ARG A 110 -5.68 -18.04 -18.52
C ARG A 110 -4.49 -18.15 -17.56
N ILE A 111 -4.69 -17.78 -16.30
CA ILE A 111 -3.62 -17.74 -15.30
C ILE A 111 -3.59 -19.09 -14.60
N ASP A 112 -2.70 -19.98 -15.04
CA ASP A 112 -2.37 -21.21 -14.29
C ASP A 112 -1.27 -20.91 -13.26
N LYS A 113 -0.09 -20.49 -13.73
CA LYS A 113 1.02 -20.05 -12.88
C LYS A 113 1.35 -18.59 -13.12
N ILE A 114 1.33 -17.78 -12.06
CA ILE A 114 1.50 -16.32 -12.17
C ILE A 114 2.85 -15.92 -12.79
N SER A 115 3.93 -16.62 -12.45
CA SER A 115 5.27 -16.30 -12.97
C SER A 115 5.36 -16.47 -14.49
N GLU A 116 4.85 -17.59 -15.01
CA GLU A 116 4.84 -17.89 -16.44
C GLU A 116 3.90 -16.95 -17.19
N PHE A 117 2.72 -16.70 -16.62
CA PHE A 117 1.78 -15.72 -17.17
C PHE A 117 2.40 -14.32 -17.32
N LYS A 118 3.17 -13.85 -16.33
CA LYS A 118 3.85 -12.54 -16.44
C LYS A 118 4.84 -12.50 -17.60
N ASP A 119 5.67 -13.53 -17.73
CA ASP A 119 6.70 -13.60 -18.76
C ASP A 119 6.10 -13.69 -20.18
N GLU A 120 4.97 -14.38 -20.34
CA GLU A 120 4.30 -14.59 -21.63
C GLU A 120 3.34 -13.44 -22.01
N GLU A 121 2.49 -13.01 -21.07
CA GLU A 121 1.38 -12.09 -21.37
C GLU A 121 1.67 -10.63 -21.04
N LEU A 122 2.72 -10.35 -20.24
CA LEU A 122 3.19 -9.01 -19.88
C LEU A 122 4.73 -8.88 -20.10
N PRO A 123 5.23 -9.09 -21.33
CA PRO A 123 6.66 -9.28 -21.59
C PRO A 123 7.49 -7.99 -21.62
N THR A 124 6.86 -6.80 -21.66
CA THR A 124 7.63 -5.54 -21.74
C THR A 124 8.13 -5.08 -20.38
N GLN A 125 7.63 -5.64 -19.29
CA GLN A 125 8.20 -5.52 -17.95
C GLN A 125 9.25 -6.62 -17.68
N GLY A 126 9.81 -6.68 -16.47
CA GLY A 126 10.79 -7.70 -16.09
C GLY A 126 12.23 -7.37 -16.54
N ASN A 127 12.96 -8.35 -17.08
CA ASN A 127 14.41 -8.22 -17.29
C ASN A 127 14.79 -7.14 -18.31
N ILE A 128 14.00 -6.97 -19.38
CA ILE A 128 14.23 -5.92 -20.38
C ILE A 128 14.09 -4.53 -19.76
N TRP A 129 13.04 -4.32 -18.95
CA TRP A 129 12.79 -3.06 -18.26
C TRP A 129 13.83 -2.78 -17.17
N LYS A 130 14.26 -3.80 -16.42
CA LYS A 130 15.38 -3.69 -15.47
C LYS A 130 16.68 -3.27 -16.15
N ALA A 131 16.97 -3.82 -17.33
CA ALA A 131 18.16 -3.43 -18.11
C ALA A 131 18.07 -1.98 -18.60
N ILE A 132 16.93 -1.56 -19.14
CA ILE A 132 16.69 -0.17 -19.56
C ILE A 132 16.82 0.78 -18.35
N SER A 133 16.18 0.44 -17.24
CA SER A 133 16.22 1.23 -16.01
C SER A 133 17.64 1.36 -15.47
N TRP A 134 18.42 0.28 -15.50
CA TRP A 134 19.82 0.32 -15.13
C TRP A 134 20.59 1.33 -15.98
N VAL A 135 20.48 1.25 -17.31
CA VAL A 135 21.15 2.19 -18.24
C VAL A 135 20.70 3.63 -17.98
N GLN A 136 19.39 3.87 -17.84
CA GLN A 136 18.83 5.19 -17.56
C GLN A 136 19.36 5.80 -16.27
N THR A 137 19.42 5.02 -15.18
CA THR A 137 20.00 5.52 -13.92
C THR A 137 21.51 5.74 -14.04
N GLU A 138 22.20 4.96 -14.86
CA GLU A 138 23.64 5.11 -15.07
C GLU A 138 24.01 6.38 -15.86
N HIS A 139 23.11 6.90 -16.70
CA HIS A 139 23.29 8.19 -17.37
C HIS A 139 23.56 9.34 -16.38
N TRP A 140 22.90 9.33 -15.22
CA TRP A 140 23.03 10.40 -14.23
C TRP A 140 24.04 10.03 -13.13
N ARG A 141 24.12 8.75 -12.76
CA ARG A 141 24.96 8.29 -11.63
C ARG A 141 26.41 8.01 -12.01
N LEU A 142 26.68 7.65 -13.26
CA LEU A 142 28.03 7.44 -13.81
C LEU A 142 28.92 6.53 -12.93
N ARG A 143 28.33 5.52 -12.28
CA ARG A 143 29.01 4.64 -11.32
C ARG A 143 30.19 3.90 -11.94
N LYS A 144 30.12 3.57 -13.23
CA LYS A 144 31.11 2.77 -13.97
C LYS A 144 31.94 3.58 -14.97
N VAL A 145 31.89 4.92 -14.93
CA VAL A 145 32.65 5.78 -15.86
C VAL A 145 34.17 5.52 -15.80
N GLY A 146 34.70 5.28 -14.59
CA GLY A 146 36.11 4.94 -14.37
C GLY A 146 37.08 5.93 -15.02
N LYS A 147 37.89 5.44 -15.97
CA LYS A 147 38.85 6.26 -16.75
C LYS A 147 38.35 6.60 -18.16
N ILE A 148 37.15 6.18 -18.53
CA ILE A 148 36.56 6.43 -19.85
C ILE A 148 36.18 7.92 -19.91
N LYS A 149 36.36 8.55 -21.08
CA LYS A 149 35.88 9.92 -21.28
C LYS A 149 34.36 9.95 -21.14
N LEU A 150 33.85 10.91 -20.38
CA LEU A 150 32.42 11.04 -20.06
C LEU A 150 31.52 10.99 -21.31
N GLU A 151 31.91 11.71 -22.36
CA GLU A 151 31.20 11.75 -23.65
C GLU A 151 31.15 10.39 -24.36
N GLU A 152 32.24 9.61 -24.29
CA GLU A 152 32.32 8.27 -24.87
C GLU A 152 31.49 7.26 -24.08
N TYR A 153 31.47 7.42 -22.76
CA TYR A 153 30.65 6.62 -21.88
C TYR A 153 29.16 6.85 -22.11
N HIS A 154 28.72 8.11 -22.19
CA HIS A 154 27.34 8.45 -22.53
C HIS A 154 26.89 7.87 -23.87
N LYS A 155 27.70 7.99 -24.93
CA LYS A 155 27.40 7.38 -26.24
C LYS A 155 27.26 5.86 -26.17
N THR A 156 27.96 5.22 -25.24
CA THR A 156 27.85 3.78 -25.02
C THR A 156 26.52 3.43 -24.36
N LEU A 157 26.15 4.15 -23.31
CA LEU A 157 24.85 4.00 -22.64
C LEU A 157 23.69 4.26 -23.61
N GLU A 158 23.74 5.32 -24.42
CA GLU A 158 22.72 5.62 -25.44
C GLU A 158 22.53 4.45 -26.44
N ARG A 159 23.64 3.82 -26.85
CA ARG A 159 23.61 2.66 -27.75
C ARG A 159 22.96 1.45 -27.08
N GLU A 160 23.36 1.15 -25.84
CA GLU A 160 22.79 0.05 -25.05
C GLU A 160 21.29 0.26 -24.80
N GLU A 161 20.87 1.46 -24.39
CA GLU A 161 19.47 1.80 -24.18
C GLU A 161 18.66 1.57 -25.47
N LYS A 162 19.18 2.04 -26.61
CA LYS A 162 18.54 1.86 -27.92
C LYS A 162 18.43 0.39 -28.31
N GLU A 163 19.41 -0.44 -27.99
CA GLU A 163 19.35 -1.88 -28.24
C GLU A 163 18.29 -2.57 -27.38
N PHE A 164 18.20 -2.24 -26.09
CA PHE A 164 17.16 -2.78 -25.22
C PHE A 164 15.76 -2.31 -25.63
N LYS A 165 15.59 -1.02 -25.97
CA LYS A 165 14.32 -0.49 -26.52
C LYS A 165 13.91 -1.23 -27.80
N LYS A 166 14.84 -1.50 -28.72
CA LYS A 166 14.57 -2.31 -29.92
C LYS A 166 14.12 -3.73 -29.60
N LYS A 167 14.70 -4.37 -28.58
CA LYS A 167 14.26 -5.71 -28.13
C LYS A 167 12.85 -5.63 -27.55
N GLN A 168 12.56 -4.60 -26.74
CA GLN A 168 11.25 -4.36 -26.15
C GLN A 168 10.16 -4.11 -27.22
N GLN A 169 10.48 -3.36 -28.28
CA GLN A 169 9.59 -3.07 -29.41
C GLN A 169 9.19 -4.31 -30.23
N ARG A 170 9.92 -5.44 -30.11
CA ARG A 170 9.58 -6.69 -30.82
C ARG A 170 8.37 -7.40 -30.20
N PHE A 171 8.00 -7.06 -28.97
CA PHE A 171 6.87 -7.69 -28.31
C PHE A 171 5.53 -7.17 -28.86
N GLU A 172 4.80 -8.06 -29.51
CA GLU A 172 3.46 -7.78 -30.01
C GLU A 172 2.45 -7.57 -28.88
N MET A 173 1.30 -6.98 -29.21
CA MET A 173 0.22 -6.82 -28.25
C MET A 173 -0.38 -8.18 -27.90
N THR A 174 -0.31 -8.56 -26.62
CA THR A 174 -0.83 -9.83 -26.15
C THR A 174 -2.36 -9.83 -26.13
N THR A 175 -2.95 -11.03 -26.15
CA THR A 175 -4.42 -11.16 -26.07
C THR A 175 -4.92 -10.66 -24.72
N THR A 176 -4.16 -10.90 -23.64
CA THR A 176 -4.46 -10.37 -22.31
C THR A 176 -4.54 -8.86 -22.31
N MET A 177 -3.52 -8.18 -22.85
CA MET A 177 -3.52 -6.71 -22.87
C MET A 177 -4.63 -6.16 -23.76
N SER A 178 -4.92 -6.81 -24.88
CA SER A 178 -6.08 -6.43 -25.71
C SER A 178 -7.40 -6.53 -24.94
N ASN A 179 -7.60 -7.59 -24.15
CA ASN A 179 -8.78 -7.73 -23.29
C ASN A 179 -8.79 -6.70 -22.15
N PHE A 180 -7.63 -6.39 -21.57
CA PHE A 180 -7.51 -5.37 -20.53
C PHE A 180 -7.91 -3.99 -21.05
N LEU A 181 -7.37 -3.58 -22.21
CA LEU A 181 -7.72 -2.32 -22.85
C LEU A 181 -9.20 -2.26 -23.23
N ASN A 182 -9.77 -3.35 -23.75
CA ASN A 182 -11.21 -3.42 -24.02
C ASN A 182 -12.06 -3.22 -22.75
N GLY A 183 -11.59 -3.68 -21.59
CA GLY A 183 -12.24 -3.42 -20.30
C GLY A 183 -12.15 -1.96 -19.85
N LEU A 184 -11.04 -1.29 -20.16
CA LEU A 184 -10.82 0.13 -19.86
C LEU A 184 -11.57 1.09 -20.80
N SER A 185 -11.75 0.72 -22.06
CA SER A 185 -12.44 1.54 -23.06
C SER A 185 -13.97 1.54 -22.90
N ALA A 186 -14.52 0.78 -21.95
CA ALA A 186 -15.96 0.71 -21.69
C ALA A 186 -16.49 1.98 -21.00
N SER A 187 -17.82 2.03 -20.78
CA SER A 187 -18.44 3.09 -19.98
C SER A 187 -17.85 3.17 -18.57
N GLU A 188 -17.94 4.34 -17.93
CA GLU A 188 -17.40 4.56 -16.58
C GLU A 188 -17.85 3.49 -15.58
N VAL A 189 -19.16 3.22 -15.52
CA VAL A 189 -19.75 2.20 -14.64
C VAL A 189 -19.19 0.80 -14.93
N HIS A 190 -19.16 0.41 -16.21
CA HIS A 190 -18.64 -0.90 -16.61
C HIS A 190 -17.14 -1.03 -16.27
N ARG A 191 -16.36 0.01 -16.52
CA ARG A 191 -14.92 0.06 -16.24
C ARG A 191 -14.64 -0.08 -14.74
N SER A 192 -15.40 0.61 -13.88
CA SER A 192 -15.29 0.45 -12.43
C SER A 192 -15.58 -0.98 -11.98
N TYR A 193 -16.65 -1.61 -12.49
CA TYR A 193 -16.93 -3.02 -12.22
C TYR A 193 -15.82 -3.93 -12.74
N PHE A 194 -15.31 -3.69 -13.96
CA PHE A 194 -14.27 -4.52 -14.57
C PHE A 194 -13.00 -4.53 -13.73
N LEU A 195 -12.55 -3.37 -13.28
CA LEU A 195 -11.37 -3.24 -12.43
C LEU A 195 -11.60 -3.89 -11.06
N LYS A 196 -12.79 -3.70 -10.47
CA LYS A 196 -13.10 -4.34 -9.18
C LYS A 196 -13.12 -5.86 -9.30
N TRP A 197 -13.72 -6.40 -10.36
CA TRP A 197 -13.72 -7.83 -10.62
C TRP A 197 -12.32 -8.37 -10.89
N LEU A 198 -11.51 -7.66 -11.67
CA LEU A 198 -10.13 -8.03 -11.94
C LEU A 198 -9.29 -8.02 -10.65
N GLU A 199 -9.42 -6.98 -9.82
CA GLU A 199 -8.76 -6.89 -8.51
C GLU A 199 -9.09 -8.11 -7.64
N MET A 200 -10.39 -8.38 -7.43
CA MET A 200 -10.85 -9.47 -6.58
C MET A 200 -10.43 -10.85 -7.09
N THR A 201 -10.49 -11.07 -8.41
CA THR A 201 -10.11 -12.36 -9.00
C THR A 201 -8.60 -12.58 -9.00
N LEU A 202 -7.79 -11.54 -9.19
CA LEU A 202 -6.33 -11.61 -9.05
C LEU A 202 -5.91 -11.84 -7.59
N GLU A 203 -6.58 -11.19 -6.63
CA GLU A 203 -6.34 -11.42 -5.21
C GLU A 203 -6.67 -12.87 -4.83
N ASP A 204 -7.80 -13.41 -5.29
CA ASP A 204 -8.18 -14.79 -5.00
C ASP A 204 -7.17 -15.78 -5.56
N LEU A 205 -6.74 -15.62 -6.82
CA LEU A 205 -5.68 -16.43 -7.43
C LEU A 205 -4.36 -16.33 -6.66
N SER A 206 -3.96 -15.10 -6.33
CA SER A 206 -2.73 -14.84 -5.57
C SER A 206 -2.77 -15.50 -4.19
N ARG A 207 -3.91 -15.46 -3.49
CA ARG A 207 -4.07 -16.13 -2.18
C ARG A 207 -3.86 -17.65 -2.28
N HIS A 208 -4.40 -18.28 -3.31
CA HIS A 208 -4.23 -19.72 -3.51
C HIS A 208 -2.76 -20.09 -3.76
N GLN A 209 -2.07 -19.36 -4.66
CA GLN A 209 -0.67 -19.66 -5.02
C GLN A 209 0.35 -19.23 -3.96
N LEU A 210 0.13 -18.09 -3.28
CA LEU A 210 1.09 -17.51 -2.34
C LEU A 210 0.94 -18.01 -0.90
N SER A 211 -0.17 -18.67 -0.55
CA SER A 211 -0.45 -19.05 0.86
C SER A 211 0.69 -19.82 1.51
N ALA A 212 1.29 -20.78 0.82
CA ALA A 212 2.43 -21.57 1.32
C ALA A 212 3.67 -20.69 1.54
N LEU A 213 4.01 -19.84 0.55
CA LEU A 213 5.15 -18.92 0.61
C LEU A 213 4.99 -17.88 1.72
N LEU A 214 3.80 -17.29 1.87
CA LEU A 214 3.49 -16.33 2.93
C LEU A 214 3.60 -16.98 4.32
N ASN A 215 3.10 -18.21 4.48
CA ASN A 215 3.24 -18.95 5.74
C ASN A 215 4.71 -19.25 6.05
N GLN A 216 5.50 -19.61 5.04
CA GLN A 216 6.93 -19.82 5.18
C GLN A 216 7.65 -18.52 5.59
N TYR A 217 7.34 -17.41 4.91
CA TYR A 217 7.90 -16.10 5.20
C TYR A 217 7.61 -15.64 6.64
N VAL A 218 6.35 -15.74 7.07
CA VAL A 218 5.94 -15.40 8.44
C VAL A 218 6.66 -16.29 9.45
N THR A 219 6.78 -17.59 9.17
CA THR A 219 7.46 -18.55 10.04
C THR A 219 8.95 -18.21 10.17
N LEU A 220 9.63 -17.90 9.06
CA LEU A 220 11.04 -17.51 9.06
C LEU A 220 11.26 -16.21 9.84
N LYS A 221 10.45 -15.16 9.60
CA LYS A 221 10.56 -13.90 10.34
C LYS A 221 10.33 -14.08 11.86
N MET A 222 9.41 -14.95 12.27
CA MET A 222 9.11 -15.17 13.68
C MET A 222 10.11 -16.08 14.40
N LYS A 223 10.54 -17.18 13.77
CA LYS A 223 11.37 -18.22 14.43
C LYS A 223 12.86 -18.06 14.14
N CYS A 224 13.21 -17.60 12.95
CA CYS A 224 14.58 -17.56 12.44
C CYS A 224 14.93 -16.17 11.85
N PRO A 225 14.75 -15.05 12.57
CA PRO A 225 14.94 -13.70 12.02
C PRO A 225 16.38 -13.41 11.56
N LYS A 226 17.34 -14.25 11.94
CA LYS A 226 18.75 -14.16 11.52
C LYS A 226 19.03 -14.81 10.16
N GLU A 227 18.11 -15.63 9.63
CA GLU A 227 18.26 -16.29 8.32
C GLU A 227 17.85 -15.36 7.17
N THR A 228 18.58 -14.26 7.04
CA THR A 228 18.19 -13.13 6.20
C THR A 228 18.16 -13.48 4.72
N ASP A 229 19.05 -14.35 4.26
CA ASP A 229 19.12 -14.78 2.86
C ASP A 229 17.93 -15.65 2.48
N LYS A 230 17.49 -16.55 3.37
CA LYS A 230 16.28 -17.35 3.13
C LYS A 230 15.02 -16.50 3.17
N ILE A 231 14.96 -15.51 4.06
CA ILE A 231 13.87 -14.56 4.10
C ILE A 231 13.82 -13.77 2.78
N ALA A 232 14.97 -13.33 2.27
CA ALA A 232 15.06 -12.61 0.99
C ALA A 232 14.68 -13.48 -0.21
N ASP A 233 15.08 -14.76 -0.23
CA ASP A 233 14.69 -15.70 -1.28
C ASP A 233 13.17 -15.93 -1.31
N VAL A 234 12.55 -16.18 -0.15
CA VAL A 234 11.08 -16.35 -0.07
C VAL A 234 10.37 -15.05 -0.44
N ASP A 235 10.87 -13.88 -0.02
CA ASP A 235 10.36 -12.56 -0.41
C ASP A 235 10.37 -12.38 -1.93
N GLN A 236 11.47 -12.78 -2.58
CA GLN A 236 11.62 -12.73 -4.03
C GLN A 236 10.64 -13.69 -4.73
N GLN A 237 10.47 -14.91 -4.22
CA GLN A 237 9.50 -15.86 -4.78
C GLN A 237 8.05 -15.36 -4.66
N ILE A 238 7.71 -14.70 -3.54
CA ILE A 238 6.40 -14.06 -3.37
C ILE A 238 6.21 -12.94 -4.39
N SER A 239 7.21 -12.08 -4.59
CA SER A 239 7.15 -11.00 -5.60
C SER A 239 6.94 -11.55 -7.01
N ILE A 240 7.70 -12.57 -7.42
CA ILE A 240 7.57 -13.23 -8.73
C ILE A 240 6.17 -13.83 -8.90
N SER A 241 5.63 -14.43 -7.84
CA SER A 241 4.34 -15.12 -7.84
C SER A 241 3.15 -14.21 -7.49
N SER A 242 3.35 -12.89 -7.42
CA SER A 242 2.31 -11.90 -7.13
C SER A 242 1.73 -11.30 -8.41
N LEU A 243 0.42 -11.13 -8.54
CA LEU A 243 -0.16 -10.41 -9.68
C LEU A 243 -1.25 -9.46 -9.22
N GLN A 244 -1.18 -8.25 -9.73
CA GLN A 244 -2.01 -7.11 -9.33
C GLN A 244 -2.25 -6.21 -10.55
N ILE A 245 -3.32 -5.40 -10.50
CA ILE A 245 -3.69 -4.47 -11.57
C ILE A 245 -2.53 -3.56 -11.98
N LYS A 246 -1.66 -3.15 -11.04
CA LYS A 246 -0.47 -2.33 -11.34
C LYS A 246 0.42 -2.90 -12.44
N HIS A 247 0.55 -4.23 -12.54
CA HIS A 247 1.39 -4.87 -13.56
C HIS A 247 0.83 -4.67 -14.97
N PHE A 248 -0.49 -4.58 -15.12
CA PHE A 248 -1.13 -4.29 -16.40
C PHE A 248 -0.92 -2.83 -16.80
N PHE A 249 -1.02 -1.88 -15.85
CA PHE A 249 -0.67 -0.48 -16.11
C PHE A 249 0.82 -0.28 -16.36
N ARG A 250 1.69 -1.05 -15.71
CA ARG A 250 3.14 -1.04 -15.97
C ARG A 250 3.43 -1.49 -17.40
N GLU A 251 2.81 -2.58 -17.86
CA GLU A 251 2.89 -3.03 -19.25
C GLU A 251 2.37 -1.96 -20.24
N CYS A 252 1.27 -1.26 -19.92
CA CYS A 252 0.82 -0.11 -20.70
C CYS A 252 1.89 0.99 -20.81
N GLY A 253 2.49 1.36 -19.68
CA GLY A 253 3.49 2.42 -19.61
C GLY A 253 4.78 2.09 -20.35
N GLN A 254 5.24 0.84 -20.24
CA GLN A 254 6.38 0.35 -21.00
C GLN A 254 6.09 0.41 -22.50
N ARG A 255 4.93 -0.11 -22.94
CA ARG A 255 4.53 -0.07 -24.36
C ARG A 255 4.42 1.33 -24.92
N TYR A 256 3.84 2.26 -24.16
CA TYR A 256 3.78 3.66 -24.55
C TYR A 256 5.19 4.23 -24.72
N THR A 257 6.05 4.03 -23.73
CA THR A 257 7.43 4.56 -23.71
C THR A 257 8.27 4.01 -24.86
N CYS A 258 8.15 2.71 -25.19
CA CYS A 258 8.87 2.11 -26.31
C CYS A 258 8.52 2.72 -27.67
N MET A 259 7.31 3.27 -27.80
CA MET A 259 6.78 3.76 -29.07
C MET A 259 6.96 5.28 -29.24
N ALA A 260 7.50 5.97 -28.23
CA ALA A 260 7.76 7.41 -28.28
C ALA A 260 8.71 7.79 -29.44
N ASP A 261 9.71 6.94 -29.72
CA ASP A 261 10.71 7.13 -30.78
C ASP A 261 10.21 6.69 -32.18
N VAL A 262 9.00 6.14 -32.27
CA VAL A 262 8.40 5.68 -33.54
C VAL A 262 7.61 6.84 -34.17
N PRO A 263 7.68 7.04 -35.50
CA PRO A 263 6.94 8.12 -36.16
C PRO A 263 5.43 8.11 -35.84
N GLU A 264 4.86 9.30 -35.67
CA GLU A 264 3.43 9.54 -35.34
C GLU A 264 2.46 8.83 -36.28
N PHE A 265 2.76 8.81 -37.58
CA PHE A 265 1.90 8.18 -38.59
C PHE A 265 1.91 6.64 -38.56
N SER A 266 2.69 6.01 -37.67
CA SER A 266 2.75 4.55 -37.59
C SER A 266 1.48 3.97 -36.96
N ASN A 267 0.94 2.92 -37.59
CA ASN A 267 -0.20 2.17 -37.06
C ASN A 267 0.06 1.55 -35.67
N LEU A 268 1.33 1.31 -35.33
CA LEU A 268 1.71 0.81 -34.01
C LEU A 268 1.56 1.89 -32.94
N ARG A 269 2.02 3.12 -33.20
CA ARG A 269 1.92 4.24 -32.25
C ARG A 269 0.46 4.61 -31.96
N ARG A 270 -0.38 4.67 -33.00
CA ARG A 270 -1.83 4.93 -32.87
C ARG A 270 -2.57 3.97 -31.94
N LYS A 271 -2.10 2.72 -31.79
CA LYS A 271 -2.70 1.73 -30.86
C LYS A 271 -2.35 1.99 -29.39
N VAL A 272 -1.27 2.71 -29.10
CA VAL A 272 -0.78 2.96 -27.73
C VAL A 272 -0.95 4.42 -27.29
N GLU A 273 -1.27 5.33 -28.20
CA GLU A 273 -1.49 6.77 -27.91
C GLU A 273 -2.57 7.02 -26.85
N GLN A 274 -3.59 6.16 -26.75
CA GLN A 274 -4.68 6.31 -25.78
C GLN A 274 -4.33 5.80 -24.38
N LEU A 275 -3.21 5.09 -24.21
CA LEU A 275 -2.85 4.48 -22.92
C LEU A 275 -2.70 5.50 -21.79
N PRO A 276 -2.01 6.64 -21.98
CA PRO A 276 -1.88 7.64 -20.93
C PRO A 276 -3.24 8.23 -20.52
N MET A 277 -4.15 8.44 -21.48
CA MET A 277 -5.51 8.91 -21.22
C MET A 277 -6.29 7.92 -20.34
N PHE A 278 -6.20 6.62 -20.60
CA PHE A 278 -6.82 5.62 -19.72
C PHE A 278 -6.26 5.70 -18.31
N ALA A 279 -4.93 5.75 -18.13
CA ALA A 279 -4.33 5.85 -16.81
C ALA A 279 -4.66 7.17 -16.08
N ALA A 280 -4.79 8.29 -16.82
CA ALA A 280 -5.25 9.55 -16.28
C ALA A 280 -6.69 9.46 -15.77
N GLN A 281 -7.59 8.86 -16.55
CA GLN A 281 -8.96 8.60 -16.10
C GLN A 281 -9.00 7.71 -14.85
N MET A 282 -8.10 6.74 -14.74
CA MET A 282 -7.97 5.86 -13.57
C MET A 282 -7.55 6.59 -12.30
N LEU A 283 -6.63 7.55 -12.43
CA LEU A 283 -6.28 8.43 -11.32
C LEU A 283 -7.48 9.25 -10.84
N LEU A 284 -8.34 9.71 -11.76
CA LEU A 284 -9.59 10.41 -11.41
C LEU A 284 -10.63 9.51 -10.76
N ASP A 285 -10.74 8.27 -11.24
CA ASP A 285 -11.63 7.24 -10.68
C ASP A 285 -11.11 6.70 -9.32
N GLY A 286 -9.97 7.21 -8.83
CA GLY A 286 -9.41 6.88 -7.52
C GLY A 286 -8.62 5.57 -7.48
N VAL A 287 -8.08 5.13 -8.62
CA VAL A 287 -7.17 3.99 -8.72
C VAL A 287 -5.72 4.49 -8.55
N PRO A 288 -4.94 3.95 -7.61
CA PRO A 288 -3.53 4.31 -7.46
C PRO A 288 -2.71 3.97 -8.71
N LEU A 289 -1.84 4.88 -9.12
CA LEU A 289 -0.85 4.67 -10.18
C LEU A 289 0.55 4.51 -9.57
N GLU A 290 1.31 3.55 -10.07
CA GLU A 290 2.71 3.37 -9.69
C GLU A 290 3.56 4.54 -10.22
N LEU A 291 4.16 5.29 -9.31
CA LEU A 291 5.07 6.40 -9.61
C LEU A 291 6.52 5.89 -9.71
N VAL A 292 6.95 5.09 -8.74
CA VAL A 292 8.27 4.44 -8.75
C VAL A 292 8.06 2.94 -8.82
N ASP A 293 8.56 2.32 -9.88
CA ASP A 293 8.64 0.86 -9.98
C ASP A 293 9.84 0.39 -9.17
N GLY A 294 9.63 -0.23 -8.02
CA GLY A 294 10.74 -0.72 -7.22
C GLY A 294 11.25 -2.11 -7.58
N ASP A 295 10.66 -2.80 -8.56
CA ASP A 295 11.30 -3.98 -9.16
C ASP A 295 12.45 -3.56 -10.08
N ALA A 296 12.27 -2.44 -10.80
CA ALA A 296 13.27 -1.85 -11.68
C ALA A 296 14.06 -0.69 -11.06
N ALA A 297 13.61 -0.20 -9.90
CA ALA A 297 14.16 0.93 -9.18
C ALA A 297 14.22 2.22 -10.00
N ASN A 298 13.16 2.50 -10.77
CA ASN A 298 13.12 3.61 -11.70
C ASN A 298 11.72 4.22 -11.84
N ILE A 299 11.69 5.49 -12.27
CA ILE A 299 10.46 6.18 -12.67
C ILE A 299 10.39 6.13 -14.21
N PRO A 300 9.34 5.57 -14.81
CA PRO A 300 9.14 5.67 -16.25
C PRO A 300 8.68 7.10 -16.60
N LEU A 301 9.61 8.06 -16.60
CA LEU A 301 9.33 9.51 -16.71
C LEU A 301 8.47 9.85 -17.93
N THR A 302 8.76 9.27 -19.10
CA THR A 302 7.95 9.46 -20.32
C THR A 302 6.49 9.07 -20.11
N TRP A 303 6.24 7.94 -19.44
CA TRP A 303 4.89 7.48 -19.13
C TRP A 303 4.20 8.39 -18.11
N ILE A 304 4.88 8.72 -17.00
CA ILE A 304 4.31 9.57 -15.95
C ILE A 304 3.99 10.97 -16.48
N ASN A 305 4.89 11.58 -17.27
CA ASN A 305 4.67 12.87 -17.89
C ASN A 305 3.47 12.85 -18.85
N ALA A 306 3.34 11.80 -19.67
CA ALA A 306 2.19 11.65 -20.56
C ALA A 306 0.87 11.51 -19.78
N VAL A 307 0.84 10.70 -18.72
CA VAL A 307 -0.35 10.53 -17.88
C VAL A 307 -0.73 11.83 -17.19
N LEU A 308 0.24 12.55 -16.62
CA LEU A 308 -0.02 13.84 -15.95
C LEU A 308 -0.48 14.92 -16.95
N THR A 309 -0.01 14.88 -18.20
CA THR A 309 -0.45 15.79 -19.28
C THR A 309 -1.91 15.52 -19.67
N GLU A 310 -2.29 14.26 -19.84
CA GLU A 310 -3.68 13.87 -20.10
C GLU A 310 -4.57 14.25 -18.92
N LEU A 311 -4.11 13.96 -17.70
CA LEU A 311 -4.83 14.31 -16.47
C LEU A 311 -5.04 15.82 -16.34
N HIS A 312 -4.03 16.62 -16.66
CA HIS A 312 -4.10 18.08 -16.69
C HIS A 312 -5.14 18.62 -17.70
N SER A 313 -5.31 17.90 -18.81
CA SER A 313 -6.35 18.22 -19.80
C SER A 313 -7.74 17.84 -19.31
N LEU A 314 -7.87 16.71 -18.60
CA LEU A 314 -9.13 16.25 -18.01
C LEU A 314 -9.60 17.13 -16.84
N ILE A 315 -8.68 17.59 -15.98
CA ILE A 315 -8.98 18.42 -14.82
C ILE A 315 -8.55 19.87 -15.02
N GLN A 316 -9.28 20.63 -15.87
CA GLN A 316 -9.12 22.08 -16.08
C GLN A 316 -7.67 22.58 -15.93
N SER A 317 -6.99 22.87 -17.05
CA SER A 317 -5.53 23.09 -17.21
C SER A 317 -4.85 24.21 -16.38
N ASN A 318 -5.44 24.66 -15.28
CA ASN A 318 -4.89 25.53 -14.26
C ASN A 318 -5.20 25.05 -12.84
N SER A 319 -5.60 23.78 -12.68
CA SER A 319 -5.94 23.18 -11.39
C SER A 319 -4.74 23.14 -10.46
N LYS A 320 -4.83 23.83 -9.32
CA LYS A 320 -3.75 23.88 -8.32
C LYS A 320 -3.64 22.56 -7.58
N VAL A 321 -2.41 22.05 -7.46
CA VAL A 321 -2.14 20.75 -6.80
C VAL A 321 -1.38 20.94 -5.50
N LYS A 322 -1.80 20.22 -4.47
CA LYS A 322 -1.06 20.04 -3.22
C LYS A 322 -0.69 18.58 -3.03
N VAL A 323 0.42 18.29 -2.36
CA VAL A 323 0.95 16.94 -2.25
C VAL A 323 1.16 16.54 -0.79
N ILE A 324 0.62 15.38 -0.39
CA ILE A 324 0.91 14.74 0.90
C ILE A 324 1.58 13.40 0.62
N SER A 325 2.73 13.13 1.21
CA SER A 325 3.33 11.79 1.19
C SER A 325 3.32 11.13 2.56
N VAL A 326 3.45 9.80 2.57
CA VAL A 326 3.74 9.02 3.77
C VAL A 326 4.96 8.13 3.55
N ILE A 327 5.89 8.20 4.50
CA ILE A 327 7.11 7.37 4.57
C ILE A 327 7.14 6.59 5.87
N GLY A 328 7.69 5.38 5.84
CA GLY A 328 7.67 4.47 6.99
C GLY A 328 8.10 3.07 6.62
N VAL A 329 8.60 2.33 7.60
CA VAL A 329 9.01 0.94 7.38
C VAL A 329 7.85 0.06 6.91
N GLU A 330 8.19 -1.10 6.37
CA GLU A 330 7.23 -2.13 5.96
C GLU A 330 6.26 -2.50 7.10
N ASN A 331 5.00 -2.78 6.76
CA ASN A 331 3.95 -3.18 7.70
C ASN A 331 3.65 -2.19 8.85
N SER A 332 4.06 -0.92 8.74
CA SER A 332 3.79 0.12 9.75
C SER A 332 2.36 0.70 9.70
N GLY A 333 1.55 0.35 8.70
CA GLY A 333 0.17 0.83 8.56
C GLY A 333 0.00 2.15 7.80
N LYS A 334 0.94 2.51 6.91
CA LYS A 334 0.93 3.73 6.09
C LYS A 334 -0.32 3.83 5.20
N SER A 335 -0.50 2.84 4.33
CA SER A 335 -1.63 2.74 3.40
C SER A 335 -2.95 2.65 4.17
N THR A 336 -2.98 1.93 5.30
CA THR A 336 -4.15 1.90 6.21
C THR A 336 -4.50 3.30 6.74
N LEU A 337 -3.50 4.09 7.14
CA LEU A 337 -3.70 5.45 7.64
C LEU A 337 -4.23 6.36 6.55
N LEU A 338 -3.63 6.35 5.35
CA LEU A 338 -4.11 7.14 4.21
C LEU A 338 -5.53 6.74 3.80
N ASN A 339 -5.81 5.44 3.66
CA ASN A 339 -7.14 4.93 3.33
C ASN A 339 -8.19 5.35 4.39
N THR A 340 -7.82 5.36 5.67
CA THR A 340 -8.72 5.79 6.74
C THR A 340 -8.97 7.31 6.72
N MET A 341 -7.95 8.12 6.45
CA MET A 341 -8.09 9.58 6.42
C MET A 341 -8.84 10.04 5.17
N PHE A 342 -8.52 9.49 4.01
CA PHE A 342 -8.92 10.04 2.73
C PHE A 342 -9.90 9.17 1.93
N GLY A 343 -10.17 7.93 2.37
CA GLY A 343 -11.00 7.00 1.60
C GLY A 343 -10.31 6.48 0.33
N THR A 344 -8.98 6.48 0.33
CA THR A 344 -8.15 6.01 -0.79
C THR A 344 -8.15 4.49 -0.90
N ARG A 345 -7.56 3.98 -1.98
CA ARG A 345 -7.56 2.55 -2.33
C ARG A 345 -6.14 1.99 -2.45
N PHE A 346 -5.19 2.52 -1.66
CA PHE A 346 -3.85 1.95 -1.60
C PHE A 346 -3.91 0.51 -1.06
N ALA A 347 -3.11 -0.39 -1.63
CA ALA A 347 -3.07 -1.78 -1.21
C ALA A 347 -2.54 -1.91 0.24
N VAL A 348 -3.10 -2.84 1.03
CA VAL A 348 -2.79 -3.01 2.47
C VAL A 348 -2.23 -4.41 2.79
N ASP A 349 -1.92 -5.22 1.77
CA ASP A 349 -1.63 -6.64 1.97
C ASP A 349 -0.25 -6.92 2.58
N LYS A 350 -0.26 -7.81 3.59
CA LYS A 350 0.96 -8.29 4.26
C LYS A 350 1.70 -9.25 3.34
N GLY A 351 2.93 -8.92 2.98
CA GLY A 351 3.84 -9.82 2.26
C GLY A 351 3.84 -9.69 0.74
N MET A 352 3.04 -8.79 0.16
CA MET A 352 3.12 -8.42 -1.27
C MET A 352 3.73 -7.03 -1.47
N CYS A 353 4.43 -6.51 -0.45
CA CYS A 353 5.08 -5.21 -0.52
C CYS A 353 6.29 -5.31 -1.45
N THR A 354 6.06 -5.12 -2.74
CA THR A 354 7.11 -4.78 -3.68
C THR A 354 7.70 -3.43 -3.29
N ARG A 355 8.79 -3.02 -3.91
CA ARG A 355 9.42 -1.74 -3.57
C ARG A 355 8.76 -0.68 -4.46
N GLY A 356 8.73 0.59 -4.05
CA GLY A 356 8.24 1.66 -4.92
C GLY A 356 7.44 2.75 -4.20
N ALA A 357 6.71 3.53 -4.99
CA ALA A 357 5.80 4.55 -4.52
C ALA A 357 4.59 4.64 -5.45
N PHE A 358 3.41 4.86 -4.88
CA PHE A 358 2.15 4.98 -5.60
C PHE A 358 1.57 6.36 -5.37
N MET A 359 0.97 6.93 -6.41
CA MET A 359 0.24 8.17 -6.32
C MET A 359 -1.25 7.97 -6.58
N GLN A 360 -2.08 8.70 -5.84
CA GLN A 360 -3.53 8.77 -6.06
C GLN A 360 -3.99 10.22 -5.94
N MET A 361 -4.83 10.67 -6.88
CA MET A 361 -5.41 12.01 -6.84
C MET A 361 -6.75 12.01 -6.10
N ILE A 362 -7.02 13.11 -5.40
CA ILE A 362 -8.33 13.46 -4.87
C ILE A 362 -8.72 14.84 -5.39
N THR A 363 -9.86 14.93 -6.07
CA THR A 363 -10.47 16.21 -6.46
C THR A 363 -11.17 16.84 -5.27
N VAL A 364 -11.03 18.15 -5.14
CA VAL A 364 -11.51 18.90 -3.97
C VAL A 364 -12.82 19.61 -4.33
N SER A 365 -13.86 19.40 -3.53
CA SER A 365 -15.13 20.12 -3.72
C SER A 365 -14.96 21.64 -3.62
N LYS A 366 -15.81 22.41 -4.31
CA LYS A 366 -15.77 23.89 -4.31
C LYS A 366 -15.71 24.50 -2.89
N HIS A 367 -16.43 23.91 -1.94
CA HIS A 367 -16.42 24.37 -0.54
C HIS A 367 -15.08 24.18 0.15
N VAL A 368 -14.42 23.05 -0.10
CA VAL A 368 -13.11 22.75 0.51
C VAL A 368 -12.00 23.53 -0.19
N LYS A 369 -12.09 23.73 -1.52
CA LYS A 369 -11.15 24.54 -2.30
C LYS A 369 -10.94 25.93 -1.69
N SER A 370 -12.02 26.60 -1.26
CA SER A 370 -11.95 27.92 -0.61
C SER A 370 -11.14 27.94 0.69
N LYS A 371 -10.98 26.79 1.37
CA LYS A 371 -10.27 26.68 2.64
C LYS A 371 -8.80 26.28 2.47
N ILE A 372 -8.51 25.39 1.52
CA ILE A 372 -7.16 24.83 1.34
C ILE A 372 -6.38 25.46 0.18
N GLY A 373 -7.05 26.23 -0.68
CA GLY A 373 -6.40 26.94 -1.79
C GLY A 373 -5.95 26.06 -2.95
N CYS A 374 -6.45 24.82 -3.06
CA CYS A 374 -6.12 23.91 -4.15
C CYS A 374 -7.33 23.17 -4.73
N ASP A 375 -7.20 22.74 -5.97
CA ASP A 375 -8.20 21.98 -6.72
C ASP A 375 -8.08 20.48 -6.50
N CYS A 376 -6.85 20.01 -6.33
CA CYS A 376 -6.53 18.61 -6.17
C CYS A 376 -5.51 18.39 -5.05
N ILE A 377 -5.63 17.23 -4.39
CA ILE A 377 -4.62 16.72 -3.46
C ILE A 377 -4.05 15.44 -4.08
N MET A 378 -2.74 15.43 -4.34
CA MET A 378 -2.00 14.23 -4.71
C MET A 378 -1.50 13.56 -3.44
N LEU A 379 -1.84 12.29 -3.26
CA LEU A 379 -1.36 11.47 -2.16
C LEU A 379 -0.29 10.52 -2.68
N ILE A 380 0.85 10.46 -1.99
CA ILE A 380 1.96 9.55 -2.33
C ILE A 380 2.16 8.56 -1.18
N ASP A 381 1.87 7.28 -1.43
CA ASP A 381 2.17 6.18 -0.52
C ASP A 381 3.46 5.50 -0.97
N THR A 382 4.51 5.63 -0.16
CA THR A 382 5.72 4.83 -0.38
C THR A 382 5.47 3.40 0.10
N GLU A 383 5.95 2.40 -0.64
CA GLU A 383 5.96 1.03 -0.12
C GLU A 383 6.94 0.93 1.08
N GLY A 384 6.86 -0.17 1.85
CA GLY A 384 7.68 -0.35 3.05
C GLY A 384 9.18 -0.20 2.84
N LEU A 385 9.78 0.84 3.42
CA LEU A 385 11.25 1.00 3.38
C LEU A 385 11.93 -0.07 4.24
N LYS A 386 12.89 -0.80 3.66
CA LYS A 386 13.65 -1.85 4.34
C LYS A 386 14.83 -1.21 5.07
N ALA A 387 14.66 -0.97 6.37
CA ALA A 387 15.72 -0.31 7.13
C ALA A 387 16.96 -1.21 7.34
N HIS A 388 16.83 -2.54 7.35
CA HIS A 388 17.94 -3.45 7.74
C HIS A 388 19.09 -3.48 6.72
N LYS A 389 20.31 -3.10 7.14
CA LYS A 389 21.57 -3.29 6.40
C LYS A 389 21.83 -4.75 6.01
N ILE A 390 21.39 -5.18 4.83
CA ILE A 390 21.78 -6.50 4.31
C ILE A 390 22.13 -6.42 2.81
N VAL A 391 23.32 -6.97 2.53
CA VAL A 391 24.13 -7.13 1.32
C VAL A 391 24.75 -5.86 0.72
N GLN A 392 26.08 -5.85 0.69
CA GLN A 392 26.97 -4.80 0.16
C GLN A 392 26.93 -4.63 -1.38
N ASP A 393 26.09 -5.39 -2.09
CA ASP A 393 26.22 -5.58 -3.56
C ASP A 393 24.95 -5.32 -4.40
N ASP A 394 23.78 -5.03 -3.82
CA ASP A 394 22.53 -4.81 -4.59
C ASP A 394 22.06 -3.33 -4.64
N HIS A 395 22.84 -2.33 -4.21
CA HIS A 395 22.40 -0.92 -4.18
C HIS A 395 21.01 -0.68 -3.52
N SER A 396 20.49 -1.66 -2.77
CA SER A 396 19.10 -1.71 -2.34
C SER A 396 18.80 -0.59 -1.34
N HIS A 397 19.74 -0.31 -0.44
CA HIS A 397 19.66 0.80 0.52
C HIS A 397 19.60 2.17 -0.13
N GLU A 398 20.34 2.36 -1.23
CA GLU A 398 20.31 3.61 -1.98
C GLU A 398 18.90 3.83 -2.55
N ARG A 399 18.29 2.79 -3.14
CA ARG A 399 16.92 2.85 -3.68
C ARG A 399 15.89 3.31 -2.65
N ASP A 400 15.92 2.76 -1.43
CA ASP A 400 14.94 3.12 -0.39
C ASP A 400 15.15 4.57 0.11
N ILE A 401 16.41 5.02 0.20
CA ILE A 401 16.72 6.42 0.50
C ILE A 401 16.22 7.32 -0.63
N GLU A 402 16.40 6.94 -1.89
CA GLU A 402 15.96 7.69 -3.08
C GLU A 402 14.44 7.83 -3.13
N VAL A 403 13.70 6.77 -2.84
CA VAL A 403 12.23 6.82 -2.75
C VAL A 403 11.78 7.73 -1.61
N ALA A 404 12.42 7.66 -0.44
CA ALA A 404 12.12 8.56 0.68
C ALA A 404 12.45 10.03 0.37
N CYS A 405 13.59 10.26 -0.26
CA CYS A 405 14.06 11.54 -0.80
C CYS A 405 13.04 12.15 -1.77
N LEU A 406 12.61 11.37 -2.76
CA LEU A 406 11.60 11.75 -3.74
C LEU A 406 10.27 12.10 -3.05
N ALA A 407 9.79 11.25 -2.15
CA ALA A 407 8.54 11.50 -1.42
C ALA A 407 8.60 12.82 -0.64
N VAL A 408 9.70 13.09 0.07
CA VAL A 408 9.91 14.35 0.79
C VAL A 408 9.96 15.54 -0.17
N ALA A 409 10.76 15.46 -1.24
CA ALA A 409 10.94 16.54 -2.22
C ALA A 409 9.63 16.92 -2.91
N LEU A 410 8.83 15.92 -3.27
CA LEU A 410 7.58 16.10 -3.97
C LEU A 410 6.44 16.56 -3.06
N SER A 411 6.60 16.60 -1.74
CA SER A 411 5.49 16.86 -0.81
C SER A 411 5.41 18.28 -0.27
N ASP A 412 4.20 18.79 -0.07
CA ASP A 412 3.96 19.94 0.83
C ASP A 412 4.01 19.50 2.29
N ILE A 413 3.48 18.29 2.56
CA ILE A 413 3.50 17.68 3.89
C ILE A 413 3.96 16.23 3.78
N THR A 414 4.92 15.84 4.61
CA THR A 414 5.38 14.45 4.73
C THR A 414 4.95 13.86 6.07
N ILE A 415 4.26 12.72 6.03
CA ILE A 415 3.89 11.93 7.20
C ILE A 415 4.98 10.87 7.44
N ILE A 416 5.63 10.90 8.59
CA ILE A 416 6.69 9.96 8.98
C ILE A 416 6.08 8.95 9.95
N ASN A 417 5.76 7.76 9.44
CA ASN A 417 5.13 6.69 10.21
C ASN A 417 6.18 5.80 10.88
N ILE A 418 6.41 6.04 12.17
CA ILE A 418 7.38 5.33 12.99
C ILE A 418 6.76 4.01 13.49
N SER A 419 7.47 2.91 13.22
CA SER A 419 7.12 1.57 13.72
C SER A 419 7.47 1.40 15.20
N LYS A 420 6.78 0.47 15.85
CA LYS A 420 7.01 0.05 17.24
C LYS A 420 8.33 -0.71 17.43
N ASP A 421 8.88 -1.30 16.37
CA ASP A 421 10.04 -2.17 16.50
C ASP A 421 11.31 -1.36 16.74
N ALA A 422 11.72 -1.28 18.01
CA ALA A 422 12.91 -0.56 18.45
C ALA A 422 14.21 -1.05 17.78
N SER A 423 14.23 -2.29 17.27
CA SER A 423 15.39 -2.81 16.54
C SER A 423 15.59 -2.14 15.18
N VAL A 424 14.49 -1.64 14.58
CA VAL A 424 14.44 -1.08 13.23
C VAL A 424 14.29 0.44 13.26
N GLU A 425 13.68 0.96 14.31
CA GLU A 425 13.38 2.39 14.49
C GLU A 425 14.61 3.26 14.27
N LYS A 426 15.73 2.98 14.95
CA LYS A 426 16.94 3.81 14.88
C LYS A 426 17.51 3.89 13.46
N GLU A 427 17.50 2.78 12.75
CA GLU A 427 18.01 2.73 11.38
C GLU A 427 17.07 3.45 10.40
N PHE A 428 15.76 3.25 10.58
CA PHE A 428 14.74 3.98 9.83
C PHE A 428 14.84 5.50 10.04
N LEU A 429 14.95 5.97 11.29
CA LEU A 429 15.08 7.39 11.59
C LEU A 429 16.35 7.99 10.97
N ARG A 430 17.46 7.25 10.96
CA ARG A 430 18.69 7.68 10.26
C ARG A 430 18.46 7.84 8.76
N MET A 431 17.78 6.89 8.12
CA MET A 431 17.41 6.99 6.70
C MET A 431 16.50 8.19 6.44
N VAL A 432 15.50 8.43 7.28
CA VAL A 432 14.62 9.59 7.18
C VAL A 432 15.39 10.90 7.31
N LEU A 433 16.29 11.01 8.30
CA LEU A 433 17.16 12.18 8.47
C LEU A 433 18.06 12.41 7.25
N ASN A 434 18.60 11.33 6.66
CA ASN A 434 19.40 11.41 5.44
C ASN A 434 18.54 11.91 4.26
N ALA A 435 17.31 11.41 4.11
CA ALA A 435 16.40 11.88 3.07
C ALA A 435 16.06 13.37 3.25
N LEU A 436 15.67 13.77 4.45
CA LEU A 436 15.30 15.16 4.77
C LEU A 436 16.45 16.17 4.58
N THR A 437 17.70 15.73 4.75
CA THR A 437 18.89 16.59 4.61
C THR A 437 19.44 16.65 3.19
N ARG A 438 19.20 15.62 2.38
CA ARG A 438 19.56 15.58 0.95
C ARG A 438 18.64 16.43 0.09
N VAL A 439 17.37 16.56 0.48
CA VAL A 439 16.41 17.36 -0.26
C VAL A 439 16.74 18.84 -0.08
N LYS A 440 17.41 19.43 -1.07
CA LYS A 440 17.58 20.87 -1.21
C LYS A 440 16.31 21.48 -1.81
N VAL A 441 15.24 21.58 -1.03
CA VAL A 441 14.09 22.40 -1.45
C VAL A 441 14.53 23.86 -1.38
N GLU A 442 14.35 24.61 -2.46
CA GLU A 442 14.55 26.07 -2.58
C GLU A 442 14.24 26.83 -1.26
N ASP A 443 15.26 26.97 -0.41
CA ASP A 443 15.28 27.62 0.91
C ASP A 443 14.15 27.27 1.91
N LYS A 444 13.41 26.16 1.72
CA LYS A 444 12.25 25.81 2.56
C LYS A 444 12.34 24.43 3.19
N LYS A 445 12.22 24.38 4.52
CA LYS A 445 12.20 23.13 5.28
C LYS A 445 10.90 22.36 4.99
N PRO A 446 10.95 21.05 4.69
CA PRO A 446 9.74 20.24 4.51
C PRO A 446 8.92 20.23 5.79
N LEU A 447 7.59 20.34 5.66
CA LEU A 447 6.67 20.23 6.78
C LEU A 447 6.41 18.75 7.08
N CYS A 448 6.67 18.32 8.31
CA CYS A 448 6.55 16.91 8.69
C CYS A 448 5.62 16.69 9.89
N HIS A 449 4.82 15.62 9.83
CA HIS A 449 4.11 15.07 10.98
C HIS A 449 4.61 13.66 11.26
N PHE A 450 4.94 13.39 12.51
CA PHE A 450 5.41 12.10 12.97
C PHE A 450 4.23 11.31 13.56
N VAL A 451 4.12 10.06 13.17
CA VAL A 451 3.04 9.17 13.58
C VAL A 451 3.63 7.98 14.30
N GLN A 452 3.10 7.65 15.48
CA GLN A 452 3.47 6.45 16.24
C GLN A 452 2.24 5.56 16.48
N VAL A 453 2.26 4.33 15.96
CA VAL A 453 1.13 3.39 16.05
C VAL A 453 1.23 2.50 17.30
N HIS A 454 0.08 2.11 17.87
CA HIS A 454 -0.10 1.20 19.02
C HIS A 454 0.24 1.75 20.41
N MET A 455 0.22 3.08 20.59
CA MET A 455 0.42 3.71 21.90
C MET A 455 -0.91 4.04 22.60
N THR A 456 -1.73 3.03 22.93
CA THR A 456 -2.98 3.24 23.68
C THR A 456 -2.78 3.15 25.18
N GLY A 457 -3.34 4.11 25.93
CA GLY A 457 -3.54 3.98 27.38
C GLY A 457 -2.47 4.60 28.29
N LEU A 458 -1.52 5.35 27.73
CA LEU A 458 -0.55 6.09 28.55
C LEU A 458 -1.12 7.45 29.00
N PRO A 459 -0.85 7.88 30.24
CA PRO A 459 -1.16 9.24 30.67
C PRO A 459 -0.52 10.29 29.75
N ALA A 460 -1.18 11.43 29.58
CA ALA A 460 -0.68 12.53 28.75
C ALA A 460 0.72 13.01 29.16
N SER A 461 1.08 12.88 30.45
CA SER A 461 2.43 13.18 30.96
C SER A 461 3.51 12.27 30.38
N ASP A 462 3.20 11.00 30.13
CA ASP A 462 4.16 10.01 29.64
C ASP A 462 4.32 10.08 28.12
N GLN A 463 3.26 10.46 27.40
CA GLN A 463 3.33 10.81 25.98
C GLN A 463 4.29 11.98 25.76
N LYS A 464 4.09 13.10 26.45
CA LYS A 464 4.98 14.27 26.34
C LYS A 464 6.45 13.98 26.66
N LYS A 465 6.72 13.11 27.65
CA LYS A 465 8.08 12.67 27.98
C LYS A 465 8.72 11.90 26.83
N ARG A 466 7.95 11.03 26.16
CA ARG A 466 8.43 10.26 25.00
C ARG A 466 8.59 11.12 23.76
N ASP A 467 7.70 12.07 23.52
CA ASP A 467 7.83 13.04 22.44
C ASP A 467 9.14 13.82 22.56
N LYS A 468 9.45 14.26 23.78
CA LYS A 468 10.73 14.89 24.10
C LYS A 468 11.92 13.93 23.91
N ALA A 469 11.78 12.67 24.30
CA ALA A 469 12.84 11.66 24.13
C ALA A 469 13.11 11.36 22.65
N LEU A 470 12.07 11.26 21.81
CA LEU A 470 12.21 11.07 20.37
C LEU A 470 12.89 12.28 19.72
N LEU A 471 12.48 13.49 20.08
CA LEU A 471 13.11 14.72 19.59
C LEU A 471 14.59 14.78 19.97
N GLU A 472 14.93 14.44 21.22
CA GLU A 472 16.32 14.38 21.69
C GLU A 472 17.11 13.31 20.93
N GLN A 473 16.53 12.13 20.73
CA GLN A 473 17.13 11.06 19.95
C GLN A 473 17.43 11.51 18.51
N LEU A 474 16.51 12.22 17.85
CA LEU A 474 16.72 12.76 16.51
C LEU A 474 17.83 13.82 16.49
N ASN A 475 17.86 14.73 17.48
CA ASN A 475 18.93 15.73 17.60
C ASN A 475 20.31 15.07 17.81
N VAL A 476 20.40 14.06 18.67
CA VAL A 476 21.64 13.30 18.90
C VAL A 476 22.08 12.56 17.64
N MET A 477 21.15 12.00 16.86
CA MET A 477 21.48 11.36 15.58
C MET A 477 22.04 12.37 14.58
N ILE A 478 21.42 13.55 14.46
CA ILE A 478 21.88 14.64 13.59
C ILE A 478 23.30 15.07 13.97
N GLN A 479 23.57 15.31 15.26
CA GLN A 479 24.88 15.77 15.74
C GLN A 479 25.99 14.75 15.56
N ARG A 480 25.66 13.45 15.57
CA ARG A 480 26.63 12.37 15.41
C ARG A 480 26.91 12.03 13.94
N ASP A 481 26.06 12.44 13.02
CA ASP A 481 26.23 12.14 11.60
C ASP A 481 27.02 13.26 10.92
N LEU A 482 28.30 12.97 10.63
CA LEU A 482 29.22 13.93 10.00
C LEU A 482 28.77 14.36 8.59
N GLN A 483 27.86 13.62 7.95
CA GLN A 483 27.32 13.99 6.63
C GLN A 483 26.18 15.00 6.72
N ILE A 484 25.56 15.16 7.89
CA ILE A 484 24.45 16.09 8.10
C ILE A 484 24.97 17.44 8.57
N LYS A 485 24.78 18.48 7.74
CA LYS A 485 25.13 19.87 8.08
C LYS A 485 24.03 20.58 8.88
N ALA A 486 23.61 19.98 10.00
CA ALA A 486 22.58 20.52 10.88
C ALA A 486 22.91 20.21 12.34
N THR A 487 22.34 20.96 13.28
CA THR A 487 22.59 20.77 14.73
C THR A 487 21.40 20.18 15.47
N LYS A 488 20.19 20.42 14.96
CA LYS A 488 18.92 19.99 15.53
C LYS A 488 17.91 19.71 14.42
N LEU A 489 16.87 18.94 14.75
CA LEU A 489 15.79 18.59 13.83
C LEU A 489 15.10 19.84 13.24
N ALA A 490 14.95 20.89 14.04
CA ALA A 490 14.35 22.16 13.60
C ALA A 490 15.18 22.90 12.54
N ASP A 491 16.44 22.52 12.30
CA ASP A 491 17.26 23.04 11.20
C ASP A 491 16.89 22.36 9.87
N VAL A 492 16.34 21.14 9.94
CA VAL A 492 16.06 20.28 8.79
C VAL A 492 14.60 20.32 8.38
N VAL A 493 13.66 20.29 9.33
CA VAL A 493 12.22 20.21 9.05
C VAL A 493 11.43 21.32 9.73
N SER A 494 10.34 21.73 9.08
CA SER A 494 9.32 22.57 9.69
C SER A 494 8.33 21.68 10.41
N TYR A 495 7.97 22.04 11.64
CA TYR A 495 6.96 21.32 12.43
C TYR A 495 6.38 22.23 13.52
N ASP A 496 5.12 22.00 13.88
CA ASP A 496 4.49 22.65 15.04
C ASP A 496 4.79 21.84 16.30
N SER A 497 5.54 22.43 17.24
CA SER A 497 5.95 21.77 18.49
C SER A 497 4.79 21.25 19.33
N SER A 498 3.56 21.76 19.12
CA SER A 498 2.36 21.33 19.81
C SER A 498 1.58 20.21 19.10
N THR A 499 1.75 20.01 17.79
CA THR A 499 0.91 19.10 16.97
C THR A 499 1.70 18.23 15.98
N TRP A 500 3.03 18.20 16.08
CA TRP A 500 3.86 17.43 15.15
C TRP A 500 3.85 15.91 15.38
N ILE A 501 3.65 15.41 16.61
CA ILE A 501 3.55 13.97 16.90
C ILE A 501 2.09 13.56 17.09
N TRP A 502 1.70 12.45 16.45
CA TRP A 502 0.39 11.83 16.55
C TRP A 502 0.51 10.39 17.04
N HIS A 503 -0.15 10.07 18.14
CA HIS A 503 -0.21 8.70 18.66
C HIS A 503 -1.48 8.01 18.17
N LEU A 504 -1.33 7.10 17.21
CA LEU A 504 -2.43 6.32 16.68
C LEU A 504 -2.69 5.06 17.52
N PRO A 505 -3.95 4.84 17.95
CA PRO A 505 -4.35 3.60 18.60
C PRO A 505 -4.12 2.33 17.77
N SER A 506 -4.35 1.17 18.34
CA SER A 506 -4.48 -0.06 17.54
C SER A 506 -5.68 0.06 16.60
N VAL A 507 -5.51 -0.38 15.35
CA VAL A 507 -6.60 -0.48 14.35
C VAL A 507 -7.70 -1.42 14.83
N TRP A 508 -7.31 -2.53 15.46
CA TRP A 508 -8.23 -3.54 15.96
C TRP A 508 -8.42 -3.43 17.48
N ARG A 509 -9.66 -3.50 17.93
CA ARG A 509 -10.02 -3.70 19.34
C ARG A 509 -10.19 -5.19 19.61
N GLY A 510 -9.10 -5.82 20.06
CA GLY A 510 -9.01 -7.26 20.31
C GLY A 510 -8.20 -7.99 19.24
N THR A 511 -8.40 -9.31 19.14
CA THR A 511 -7.66 -10.19 18.22
C THR A 511 -8.50 -10.51 16.98
N PRO A 512 -8.05 -10.16 15.76
CA PRO A 512 -8.69 -10.59 14.51
C PRO A 512 -8.84 -12.12 14.42
N PRO A 513 -9.82 -12.66 13.67
CA PRO A 513 -10.70 -11.96 12.73
C PRO A 513 -11.96 -11.34 13.35
N MET A 514 -12.30 -11.67 14.60
CA MET A 514 -13.53 -11.18 15.25
C MET A 514 -13.38 -9.82 15.92
N ALA A 515 -12.19 -9.21 15.88
CA ALA A 515 -11.95 -7.89 16.46
C ALA A 515 -12.71 -6.80 15.69
N SER A 516 -13.40 -5.93 16.43
CA SER A 516 -14.02 -4.74 15.85
C SER A 516 -12.96 -3.71 15.46
N TYR A 517 -13.25 -2.91 14.43
CA TYR A 517 -12.43 -1.76 14.09
C TYR A 517 -12.47 -0.70 15.21
N SER A 518 -11.33 -0.10 15.51
CA SER A 518 -11.17 0.84 16.62
C SER A 518 -11.75 2.21 16.30
N SER A 519 -12.81 2.61 17.02
CA SER A 519 -13.35 3.97 16.89
C SER A 519 -12.34 5.05 17.26
N ASP A 520 -11.41 4.74 18.18
CA ASP A 520 -10.40 5.71 18.60
C ASP A 520 -9.35 5.91 17.52
N TYR A 521 -8.99 4.85 16.78
CA TYR A 521 -8.14 4.97 15.60
C TYR A 521 -8.78 5.91 14.56
N SER A 522 -10.05 5.68 14.22
CA SER A 522 -10.78 6.53 13.28
C SER A 522 -10.86 7.99 13.74
N LYS A 523 -11.11 8.23 15.04
CA LYS A 523 -11.16 9.60 15.60
C LYS A 523 -9.79 10.29 15.51
N THR A 524 -8.71 9.61 15.88
CA THR A 524 -7.36 10.16 15.79
C THR A 524 -6.95 10.42 14.33
N ALA A 525 -7.20 9.47 13.42
CA ALA A 525 -6.94 9.65 11.99
C ALA A 525 -7.73 10.84 11.42
N GLN A 526 -9.00 11.01 11.81
CA GLN A 526 -9.80 12.16 11.41
C GLN A 526 -9.25 13.48 11.97
N ALA A 527 -8.77 13.50 13.21
CA ALA A 527 -8.15 14.68 13.81
C ALA A 527 -6.83 15.04 13.08
N LEU A 528 -5.99 14.05 12.77
CA LEU A 528 -4.79 14.23 11.95
C LEU A 528 -5.16 14.78 10.57
N LYS A 529 -6.15 14.21 9.87
CA LYS A 529 -6.64 14.73 8.59
C LYS A 529 -7.00 16.22 8.68
N ARG A 530 -7.72 16.65 9.72
CA ARG A 530 -8.09 18.06 9.89
C ARG A 530 -6.87 18.95 10.08
N CYS A 531 -5.87 18.49 10.84
CA CYS A 531 -4.59 19.19 11.00
C CYS A 531 -3.88 19.34 9.66
N LEU A 532 -3.70 18.22 8.93
CA LEU A 532 -3.05 18.21 7.61
C LEU A 532 -3.71 19.16 6.62
N LEU A 533 -5.05 19.19 6.55
CA LEU A 533 -5.76 20.12 5.67
C LEU A 533 -5.60 21.58 6.10
N THR A 534 -5.51 21.84 7.41
CA THR A 534 -5.25 23.19 7.94
C THR A 534 -3.84 23.64 7.60
N ASP A 535 -2.85 22.75 7.73
CA ASP A 535 -1.47 23.08 7.44
C ASP A 535 -1.20 23.19 5.93
N LEU A 536 -1.87 22.38 5.11
CA LEU A 536 -1.84 22.52 3.65
C LEU A 536 -2.28 23.90 3.17
N SER A 537 -3.27 24.50 3.85
CA SER A 537 -3.74 25.87 3.53
C SER A 537 -2.69 26.95 3.80
N LYS A 538 -1.72 26.67 4.68
CA LYS A 538 -0.61 27.57 5.02
C LYS A 538 0.61 27.35 4.10
N CYS A 539 0.69 26.19 3.44
CA CYS A 539 1.79 25.89 2.53
C CYS A 539 1.74 26.83 1.31
N PRO A 540 2.91 27.23 0.76
CA PRO A 540 2.98 28.08 -0.42
C PRO A 540 2.33 27.40 -1.63
N GLU A 541 1.89 28.19 -2.61
CA GLU A 541 1.36 27.63 -3.85
C GLU A 541 2.44 26.83 -4.60
N ARG A 542 2.08 25.65 -5.10
CA ARG A 542 3.00 24.70 -5.75
C ARG A 542 3.00 24.76 -7.28
N GLY A 543 1.92 25.29 -7.86
CA GLY A 543 1.65 25.26 -9.29
C GLY A 543 0.55 24.26 -9.66
N ASP A 544 0.50 23.94 -10.95
CA ASP A 544 -0.42 22.95 -11.53
C ASP A 544 0.21 21.54 -11.63
N LEU A 545 -0.43 20.62 -12.34
CA LEU A 545 0.09 19.26 -12.57
C LEU A 545 1.35 19.23 -13.43
N MET A 546 1.53 20.18 -14.34
CA MET A 546 2.72 20.23 -15.20
C MET A 546 3.93 20.72 -14.41
N ASP A 547 3.73 21.64 -13.47
CA ASP A 547 4.76 22.00 -12.49
C ASP A 547 5.14 20.80 -11.61
N PHE A 548 4.15 19.99 -11.21
CA PHE A 548 4.40 18.75 -10.48
C PHE A 548 5.19 17.73 -11.31
N ALA A 549 4.84 17.52 -12.58
CA ALA A 549 5.55 16.65 -13.51
C ALA A 549 7.04 17.05 -13.67
N LYS A 550 7.29 18.35 -13.92
CA LYS A 550 8.65 18.90 -14.00
C LYS A 550 9.46 18.69 -12.72
N ARG A 551 8.82 18.81 -11.54
CA ARG A 551 9.49 18.54 -10.25
C ARG A 551 9.87 17.07 -10.08
N ILE A 552 9.06 16.13 -10.58
CA ILE A 552 9.40 14.70 -10.59
C ILE A 552 10.66 14.47 -11.42
N GLU A 553 10.66 14.96 -12.65
CA GLU A 553 11.78 14.82 -13.60
C GLU A 553 13.06 15.47 -13.07
N SER A 554 13.00 16.76 -12.72
CA SER A 554 14.14 17.51 -12.21
C SER A 554 14.72 16.89 -10.94
N TYR A 555 13.88 16.36 -10.04
CA TYR A 555 14.39 15.71 -8.85
C TYR A 555 15.01 14.35 -9.17
N TRP A 556 14.33 13.51 -9.96
CA TRP A 556 14.80 12.17 -10.27
C TRP A 556 16.14 12.16 -11.02
N GLU A 557 16.34 13.09 -11.96
CA GLU A 557 17.61 13.24 -12.68
C GLU A 557 18.74 13.81 -11.81
N SER A 558 18.40 14.48 -10.70
CA SER A 558 19.37 15.08 -9.77
C SER A 558 19.85 14.13 -8.66
N VAL A 559 19.22 12.96 -8.52
CA VAL A 559 19.44 11.97 -7.45
C VAL A 559 20.20 10.75 -7.96
#